data_AF-A0A1Y5R709-F1
#
_entry.id   AF-A0A1Y5R709-F1
#
_cell.length_a   1.000
_cell.length_b   1.000
_cell.length_c   1.000
_cell.angle_alpha   90.00
_cell.angle_beta   90.00
_cell.angle_gamma   90.00
#
_symmetry.space_group_name_H-M   'P 1'
#
loop_
_entity.id
_entity.type
_entity.pdbx_description
1 polymer ?
#
loop_
_entity_poly.entity_id
_entity_poly.type
_entity_poly.pdbx_seq_one_letter_code
_entity_poly.pdbx_strand_id
1 'polypeptide(L)'
;MALTKEALVARAGDEGFSKVGFARPQLPDAMARLKTFVEEGRHGQMAWMADRMHWRGAPDALWPEAKSVVMLAEVYTPDVDPMAVVGQPDRGAISVYARGKDYHDLVKKRLKRVGRWMIEQGAGEIKVFVDTAPVMEKPLAQAAGLGWQGKHTNLLARDLGSWFFLGAIFTTHDFAPDPEESEHCGSCTACLDACPTDAFPAPFQIDARRCISYLTIEHHGPVDLALRAKLGNRIYGCDDCLAACPWNKFAQDARELRYAGGPATDAPALAQLARLDDAGFRAQYSGSPIKRIGRDRFVRNVLYAIGNSGDAALREVARSLTADEDPVVAEAARWAVGRLAQAQ
;
A
#
# COMPACT_ATOMS: atom_id res chain seq x y z
N MET A 1 8.83 13.67 -35.34
CA MET A 1 8.48 12.24 -35.51
C MET A 1 7.32 11.94 -34.57
N ALA A 2 6.41 11.03 -34.91
CA ALA A 2 5.40 10.59 -33.94
C ALA A 2 6.09 9.84 -32.79
N LEU A 3 5.70 10.15 -31.55
CA LEU A 3 6.19 9.44 -30.38
C LEU A 3 5.77 7.96 -30.47
N THR A 4 6.74 7.05 -30.44
CA THR A 4 6.52 5.58 -30.52
C THR A 4 6.46 4.94 -29.14
N LYS A 5 5.79 3.79 -29.01
CA LYS A 5 5.75 3.01 -27.75
C LYS A 5 7.16 2.59 -27.31
N GLU A 6 7.98 2.14 -28.24
CA GLU A 6 9.34 1.63 -28.00
C GLU A 6 10.24 2.71 -27.39
N ALA A 7 10.22 3.92 -27.96
CA ALA A 7 10.95 5.06 -27.41
C ALA A 7 10.47 5.45 -26.01
N LEU A 8 9.16 5.37 -25.73
CA LEU A 8 8.62 5.67 -24.42
C LEU A 8 9.01 4.61 -23.38
N VAL A 9 8.96 3.33 -23.74
CA VAL A 9 9.42 2.22 -22.89
C VAL A 9 10.89 2.38 -22.55
N ALA A 10 11.74 2.67 -23.55
CA ALA A 10 13.17 2.92 -23.34
C ALA A 10 13.40 4.10 -22.39
N ARG A 11 12.71 5.24 -22.63
CA ARG A 11 12.82 6.43 -21.77
C ARG A 11 12.38 6.15 -20.33
N ALA A 12 11.29 5.42 -20.15
CA ALA A 12 10.80 5.06 -18.84
C ALA A 12 11.78 4.12 -18.11
N GLY A 13 12.42 3.21 -18.84
CA GLY A 13 13.52 2.37 -18.34
C GLY A 13 14.70 3.19 -17.82
N ASP A 14 15.14 4.20 -18.58
CA ASP A 14 16.20 5.13 -18.16
C ASP A 14 15.83 5.91 -16.89
N GLU A 15 14.54 6.18 -16.68
CA GLU A 15 14.01 6.85 -15.49
C GLU A 15 13.80 5.91 -14.29
N GLY A 16 14.02 4.60 -14.51
CA GLY A 16 14.03 3.56 -13.48
C GLY A 16 12.71 2.80 -13.31
N PHE A 17 11.79 2.87 -14.28
CA PHE A 17 10.61 2.00 -14.31
C PHE A 17 10.99 0.62 -14.86
N SER A 18 10.52 -0.44 -14.20
CA SER A 18 10.85 -1.83 -14.52
C SER A 18 9.94 -2.40 -15.61
N LYS A 19 8.72 -1.88 -15.76
CA LYS A 19 7.76 -2.31 -16.78
C LYS A 19 6.82 -1.18 -17.16
N VAL A 20 6.42 -1.16 -18.42
CA VAL A 20 5.51 -0.18 -19.00
C VAL A 20 4.50 -0.90 -19.87
N GLY A 21 3.27 -0.44 -19.86
CA GLY A 21 2.18 -0.99 -20.66
C GLY A 21 1.15 0.08 -21.01
N PHE A 22 0.34 -0.21 -22.00
CA PHE A 22 -0.54 0.77 -22.63
C PHE A 22 -1.97 0.26 -22.63
N ALA A 23 -2.91 1.03 -22.08
CA ALA A 23 -4.32 0.70 -22.06
C ALA A 23 -5.17 1.84 -22.66
N ARG A 24 -6.43 1.53 -22.97
CA ARG A 24 -7.46 2.56 -23.14
C ARG A 24 -7.90 3.06 -21.76
N PRO A 25 -8.37 4.32 -21.63
CA PRO A 25 -8.87 4.86 -20.35
C PRO A 25 -10.29 4.34 -20.03
N GLN A 26 -10.50 3.03 -20.13
CA GLN A 26 -11.81 2.38 -20.01
C GLN A 26 -11.70 1.16 -19.11
N LEU A 27 -12.68 0.96 -18.23
CA LEU A 27 -12.76 -0.16 -17.30
C LEU A 27 -14.22 -0.65 -17.15
N PRO A 28 -14.75 -1.43 -18.12
CA PRO A 28 -16.18 -1.75 -18.21
C PRO A 28 -16.82 -2.32 -16.92
N ASP A 29 -16.08 -3.11 -16.12
CA ASP A 29 -16.62 -3.75 -14.92
C ASP A 29 -16.19 -3.08 -13.60
N ALA A 30 -15.37 -2.04 -13.65
CA ALA A 30 -14.77 -1.49 -12.43
C ALA A 30 -15.80 -0.70 -11.60
N MET A 31 -16.71 0.03 -12.26
CA MET A 31 -17.77 0.75 -11.57
C MET A 31 -18.70 -0.19 -10.79
N ALA A 32 -19.14 -1.29 -11.40
CA ALA A 32 -20.04 -2.25 -10.76
C ALA A 32 -19.39 -2.86 -9.50
N ARG A 33 -18.13 -3.29 -9.62
CA ARG A 33 -17.36 -3.84 -8.48
C ARG A 33 -17.14 -2.81 -7.37
N LEU A 34 -16.80 -1.58 -7.73
CA LEU A 34 -16.62 -0.49 -6.77
C LEU A 34 -17.94 -0.17 -6.05
N LYS A 35 -19.06 -0.17 -6.77
CA LYS A 35 -20.39 0.04 -6.20
C LYS A 35 -20.72 -1.01 -5.14
N THR A 36 -20.52 -2.29 -5.43
CA THR A 36 -20.70 -3.36 -4.44
C THR A 36 -19.81 -3.15 -3.21
N PHE A 37 -18.52 -2.87 -3.39
CA PHE A 37 -17.58 -2.59 -2.28
C PHE A 37 -18.03 -1.40 -1.41
N VAL A 38 -18.62 -0.36 -2.02
CA VAL A 38 -19.12 0.81 -1.31
C VAL A 38 -20.44 0.51 -0.59
N GLU A 39 -21.42 -0.10 -1.27
CA GLU A 39 -22.74 -0.43 -0.71
C GLU A 39 -22.66 -1.41 0.47
N GLU A 40 -21.70 -2.34 0.44
CA GLU A 40 -21.45 -3.27 1.55
C GLU A 40 -20.65 -2.62 2.71
N GLY A 41 -20.28 -1.34 2.59
CA GLY A 41 -19.51 -0.61 3.60
C GLY A 41 -18.08 -1.12 3.78
N ARG A 42 -17.56 -1.94 2.86
CA ARG A 42 -16.24 -2.57 2.94
C ARG A 42 -15.09 -1.57 2.81
N HIS A 43 -15.38 -0.34 2.37
CA HIS A 43 -14.44 0.78 2.38
C HIS A 43 -14.16 1.33 3.79
N GLY A 44 -14.98 1.09 4.81
CA GLY A 44 -14.74 1.64 6.15
C GLY A 44 -14.83 3.17 6.22
N GLN A 45 -13.94 3.84 6.94
CA GLN A 45 -13.93 5.30 7.19
C GLN A 45 -13.44 6.13 6.00
N MET A 46 -13.24 5.44 4.91
CA MET A 46 -12.50 5.84 3.77
C MET A 46 -13.62 6.43 2.85
N ALA A 47 -14.01 7.69 3.10
CA ALA A 47 -15.17 8.35 2.46
C ALA A 47 -14.95 8.79 1.00
N TRP A 48 -13.76 9.32 0.69
CA TRP A 48 -13.25 9.58 -0.68
C TRP A 48 -13.38 8.45 -1.76
N MET A 49 -13.75 7.20 -1.41
CA MET A 49 -14.05 6.12 -2.33
C MET A 49 -15.48 6.27 -2.83
N ALA A 50 -16.42 6.57 -1.94
CA ALA A 50 -17.80 6.89 -2.27
C ALA A 50 -17.90 8.23 -3.00
N ASP A 51 -17.26 9.28 -2.48
CA ASP A 51 -17.36 10.64 -3.04
C ASP A 51 -16.86 10.76 -4.49
N ARG A 52 -15.88 9.91 -4.87
CA ARG A 52 -15.21 9.97 -6.17
C ARG A 52 -15.40 8.71 -7.00
N MET A 53 -16.46 7.94 -6.75
CA MET A 53 -16.73 6.71 -7.51
C MET A 53 -16.81 6.97 -9.02
N HIS A 54 -17.48 8.05 -9.42
CA HIS A 54 -17.69 8.40 -10.82
C HIS A 54 -16.38 8.52 -11.62
N TRP A 55 -15.32 9.10 -11.04
CA TRP A 55 -13.99 9.15 -11.66
C TRP A 55 -13.24 7.83 -11.56
N ARG A 56 -13.33 7.14 -10.41
CA ARG A 56 -12.62 5.86 -10.20
C ARG A 56 -13.11 4.80 -11.18
N GLY A 57 -14.44 4.66 -11.31
CA GLY A 57 -15.09 3.65 -12.14
C GLY A 57 -15.09 3.97 -13.63
N ALA A 58 -14.79 5.21 -14.03
CA ALA A 58 -14.75 5.66 -15.41
C ALA A 58 -13.53 6.58 -15.64
N PRO A 59 -12.35 6.02 -15.97
CA PRO A 59 -11.13 6.82 -16.16
C PRO A 59 -11.23 7.87 -17.27
N ASP A 60 -12.06 7.64 -18.28
CA ASP A 60 -12.42 8.59 -19.33
C ASP A 60 -13.23 9.79 -18.80
N ALA A 61 -14.03 9.62 -17.75
CA ALA A 61 -14.70 10.73 -17.07
C ALA A 61 -13.72 11.63 -16.28
N LEU A 62 -12.57 11.09 -15.85
CA LEU A 62 -11.52 11.87 -15.18
C LEU A 62 -10.81 12.81 -16.16
N TRP A 63 -10.62 12.38 -17.41
CA TRP A 63 -10.09 13.21 -18.48
C TRP A 63 -10.58 12.76 -19.87
N PRO A 64 -11.66 13.37 -20.39
CA PRO A 64 -12.30 12.94 -21.65
C PRO A 64 -11.42 12.98 -22.89
N GLU A 65 -10.40 13.84 -22.91
CA GLU A 65 -9.47 13.97 -24.04
C GLU A 65 -8.41 12.87 -24.08
N ALA A 66 -8.24 12.10 -22.99
CA ALA A 66 -7.27 11.02 -22.94
C ALA A 66 -7.63 9.92 -23.96
N LYS A 67 -6.67 9.54 -24.80
CA LYS A 67 -6.80 8.44 -25.77
C LYS A 67 -6.12 7.16 -25.31
N SER A 68 -5.09 7.30 -24.47
CA SER A 68 -4.34 6.19 -23.91
C SER A 68 -3.93 6.47 -22.46
N VAL A 69 -3.73 5.40 -21.71
CA VAL A 69 -3.13 5.39 -20.38
C VAL A 69 -1.86 4.57 -20.43
N VAL A 70 -0.73 5.18 -20.11
CA VAL A 70 0.56 4.51 -19.95
C VAL A 70 0.70 4.15 -18.48
N MET A 71 0.70 2.86 -18.19
CA MET A 71 0.90 2.32 -16.84
C MET A 71 2.36 1.95 -16.66
N LEU A 72 2.94 2.31 -15.51
CA LEU A 72 4.36 2.11 -15.21
C LEU A 72 4.50 1.42 -13.86
N ALA A 73 5.41 0.46 -13.77
CA ALA A 73 5.76 -0.26 -12.56
C ALA A 73 7.18 0.07 -12.11
N GLU A 74 7.37 0.30 -10.81
CA GLU A 74 8.69 0.52 -10.20
C GLU A 74 8.89 -0.43 -9.02
N VAL A 75 9.88 -1.32 -9.13
CA VAL A 75 10.12 -2.39 -8.15
C VAL A 75 10.71 -1.86 -6.84
N TYR A 76 10.22 -2.39 -5.72
CA TYR A 76 10.69 -2.13 -4.35
C TYR A 76 10.89 -3.41 -3.53
N THR A 77 11.08 -4.57 -4.18
CA THR A 77 11.29 -5.88 -3.53
C THR A 77 12.21 -5.80 -2.32
N PRO A 78 11.79 -6.31 -1.14
CA PRO A 78 12.64 -6.30 0.04
C PRO A 78 13.82 -7.26 -0.12
N ASP A 79 14.99 -6.85 0.38
CA ASP A 79 16.20 -7.69 0.41
C ASP A 79 16.16 -8.79 1.48
N VAL A 80 15.18 -8.73 2.39
CA VAL A 80 14.98 -9.68 3.48
C VAL A 80 13.51 -10.09 3.55
N ASP A 81 13.22 -11.26 4.11
CA ASP A 81 11.84 -11.68 4.33
C ASP A 81 11.12 -10.67 5.25
N PRO A 82 10.07 -9.97 4.78
CA PRO A 82 9.33 -9.01 5.59
C PRO A 82 8.64 -9.66 6.80
N MET A 83 8.45 -10.98 6.79
CA MET A 83 7.84 -11.72 7.88
C MET A 83 8.81 -12.02 9.02
N ALA A 84 10.12 -11.83 8.85
CA ALA A 84 11.12 -12.15 9.87
C ALA A 84 10.96 -11.37 11.19
N VAL A 85 10.36 -10.17 11.13
CA VAL A 85 10.06 -9.34 12.32
C VAL A 85 8.73 -9.74 12.99
N VAL A 86 7.84 -10.42 12.26
CA VAL A 86 6.52 -10.76 12.78
C VAL A 86 6.64 -11.79 13.91
N GLY A 87 6.01 -11.49 15.04
CA GLY A 87 6.05 -12.34 16.24
C GLY A 87 7.23 -12.06 17.17
N GLN A 88 8.15 -11.15 16.82
CA GLN A 88 9.15 -10.68 17.77
C GLN A 88 8.46 -9.85 18.87
N PRO A 89 8.67 -10.16 20.16
CA PRO A 89 7.88 -9.59 21.25
C PRO A 89 8.13 -8.10 21.47
N ASP A 90 9.36 -7.64 21.28
CA ASP A 90 9.78 -6.26 21.59
C ASP A 90 9.90 -5.36 20.35
N ARG A 91 9.63 -5.88 19.14
CA ARG A 91 9.82 -5.17 17.85
C ARG A 91 8.52 -4.92 17.10
N GLY A 92 8.45 -3.78 16.42
CA GLY A 92 7.34 -3.43 15.54
C GLY A 92 7.63 -3.84 14.09
N ALA A 93 6.64 -4.43 13.42
CA ALA A 93 6.67 -4.71 12.00
C ALA A 93 6.07 -3.54 11.20
N ILE A 94 6.85 -3.00 10.28
CA ILE A 94 6.45 -1.95 9.33
C ILE A 94 6.53 -2.54 7.92
N SER A 95 5.45 -2.34 7.16
CA SER A 95 5.35 -2.83 5.79
C SER A 95 6.45 -2.25 4.90
N VAL A 96 7.03 -3.09 4.04
CA VAL A 96 8.24 -2.78 3.26
C VAL A 96 8.11 -1.48 2.48
N TYR A 97 6.94 -1.23 1.88
CA TYR A 97 6.72 -0.05 1.04
C TYR A 97 6.92 1.28 1.79
N ALA A 98 6.86 1.25 3.12
CA ALA A 98 6.91 2.43 3.99
C ALA A 98 8.24 2.60 4.73
N ARG A 99 9.21 1.69 4.54
CA ARG A 99 10.45 1.67 5.32
C ARG A 99 11.44 2.78 4.94
N GLY A 100 11.46 3.17 3.67
CA GLY A 100 12.32 4.23 3.14
C GLY A 100 11.59 5.55 2.89
N LYS A 101 12.07 6.29 1.88
CA LYS A 101 11.45 7.52 1.41
C LYS A 101 10.08 7.26 0.80
N ASP A 102 9.21 8.25 0.93
CA ASP A 102 7.88 8.23 0.34
C ASP A 102 7.92 8.02 -1.18
N TYR A 103 7.35 6.90 -1.62
CA TYR A 103 7.27 6.52 -3.02
C TYR A 103 6.47 7.53 -3.84
N HIS A 104 5.50 8.23 -3.24
CA HIS A 104 4.76 9.28 -3.93
C HIS A 104 5.71 10.34 -4.49
N ASP A 105 6.75 10.72 -3.74
CA ASP A 105 7.71 11.72 -4.19
C ASP A 105 8.63 11.19 -5.29
N LEU A 106 9.10 9.94 -5.17
CA LEU A 106 10.05 9.35 -6.10
C LEU A 106 9.38 8.99 -7.43
N VAL A 107 8.28 8.24 -7.37
CA VAL A 107 7.51 7.83 -8.55
C VAL A 107 6.95 9.05 -9.27
N LYS A 108 6.34 10.02 -8.57
CA LYS A 108 5.80 11.24 -9.21
C LYS A 108 6.89 12.07 -9.90
N LYS A 109 8.09 12.17 -9.32
CA LYS A 109 9.22 12.87 -9.96
C LYS A 109 9.64 12.16 -11.25
N ARG A 110 9.72 10.82 -11.24
CA ARG A 110 10.04 10.02 -12.44
C ARG A 110 8.96 10.14 -13.51
N LEU A 111 7.68 10.00 -13.14
CA LEU A 111 6.53 10.21 -14.03
C LEU A 111 6.56 11.60 -14.68
N LYS A 112 6.88 12.66 -13.92
CA LYS A 112 7.01 14.02 -14.46
C LYS A 112 8.16 14.16 -15.46
N ARG A 113 9.27 13.44 -15.28
CA ARG A 113 10.40 13.48 -16.23
C ARG A 113 10.08 12.73 -17.52
N VAL A 114 9.48 11.54 -17.42
CA VAL A 114 8.94 10.81 -18.59
C VAL A 114 7.90 11.68 -19.30
N GLY A 115 6.96 12.24 -18.55
CA GLY A 115 5.89 13.06 -19.10
C GLY A 115 6.37 14.35 -19.78
N ARG A 116 7.35 15.05 -19.19
CA ARG A 116 7.98 16.20 -19.83
C ARG A 116 8.65 15.80 -21.14
N TRP A 117 9.38 14.69 -21.14
CA TRP A 117 10.00 14.17 -22.34
C TRP A 117 8.96 13.85 -23.43
N MET A 118 7.81 13.27 -23.08
CA MET A 118 6.71 13.02 -24.05
C MET A 118 6.25 14.30 -24.74
N ILE A 119 6.05 15.39 -23.98
CA ILE A 119 5.66 16.71 -24.51
C ILE A 119 6.73 17.25 -25.46
N GLU A 120 8.02 17.03 -25.15
CA GLU A 120 9.13 17.46 -26.00
C GLU A 120 9.21 16.68 -27.33
N GLN A 121 8.67 15.45 -27.39
CA GLN A 121 8.68 14.63 -28.61
C GLN A 121 7.54 14.94 -29.60
N GLY A 122 6.48 15.64 -29.20
CA GLY A 122 5.39 15.97 -30.11
C GLY A 122 4.21 16.72 -29.47
N ALA A 123 3.25 17.11 -30.31
CA ALA A 123 2.01 17.74 -29.84
C ALA A 123 1.13 16.70 -29.13
N GLY A 124 1.11 16.76 -27.80
CA GLY A 124 0.27 15.94 -26.95
C GLY A 124 0.18 16.51 -25.55
N GLU A 125 -0.90 16.20 -24.85
CA GLU A 125 -1.10 16.57 -23.47
C GLU A 125 -0.97 15.33 -22.60
N ILE A 126 -0.63 15.55 -21.32
CA ILE A 126 -0.50 14.47 -20.35
C ILE A 126 -1.02 14.86 -18.96
N LYS A 127 -1.45 13.86 -18.20
CA LYS A 127 -1.70 13.97 -16.76
C LYS A 127 -1.05 12.80 -16.04
N VAL A 128 -0.27 13.10 -15.00
CA VAL A 128 0.46 12.09 -14.21
C VAL A 128 -0.24 11.80 -12.89
N PHE A 129 -0.35 10.53 -12.53
CA PHE A 129 -1.03 10.08 -11.33
C PHE A 129 -0.23 8.99 -10.59
N VAL A 130 -0.32 9.04 -9.27
CA VAL A 130 0.19 8.02 -8.34
C VAL A 130 -0.65 8.09 -7.07
N ASP A 131 -1.41 7.01 -6.79
CA ASP A 131 -2.17 6.66 -5.56
C ASP A 131 -3.23 7.66 -5.09
N THR A 132 -2.83 8.91 -4.90
CA THR A 132 -3.61 10.03 -4.36
C THR A 132 -4.75 10.51 -5.26
N ALA A 133 -4.78 10.08 -6.52
CA ALA A 133 -5.80 10.46 -7.49
C ALA A 133 -6.96 9.44 -7.50
N PRO A 134 -8.17 9.82 -7.95
CA PRO A 134 -9.27 8.88 -8.11
C PRO A 134 -9.10 8.01 -9.37
N VAL A 135 -7.91 7.45 -9.56
CA VAL A 135 -7.57 6.48 -10.60
C VAL A 135 -7.63 5.09 -9.97
N MET A 136 -8.05 4.08 -10.72
CA MET A 136 -7.94 2.68 -10.31
C MET A 136 -6.71 2.07 -11.00
N GLU A 137 -5.51 2.31 -10.45
CA GLU A 137 -4.26 1.92 -11.09
C GLU A 137 -4.14 0.41 -11.29
N LYS A 138 -4.61 -0.42 -10.35
CA LYS A 138 -4.48 -1.89 -10.47
C LYS A 138 -5.30 -2.45 -11.65
N PRO A 139 -6.61 -2.15 -11.80
CA PRO A 139 -7.34 -2.51 -13.02
C PRO A 139 -6.72 -1.97 -14.31
N LEU A 140 -6.25 -0.71 -14.33
CA LEU A 140 -5.62 -0.13 -15.53
C LEU A 140 -4.30 -0.82 -15.87
N ALA A 141 -3.50 -1.16 -14.87
CA ALA A 141 -2.24 -1.88 -15.05
C ALA A 141 -2.49 -3.30 -15.60
N GLN A 142 -3.57 -3.97 -15.18
CA GLN A 142 -3.98 -5.23 -15.76
C GLN A 142 -4.41 -5.09 -17.23
N ALA A 143 -5.26 -4.12 -17.52
CA ALA A 143 -5.67 -3.79 -18.90
C ALA A 143 -4.48 -3.39 -19.79
N ALA A 144 -3.41 -2.87 -19.20
CA ALA A 144 -2.16 -2.51 -19.86
C ALA A 144 -1.14 -3.66 -19.96
N GLY A 145 -1.47 -4.88 -19.50
CA GLY A 145 -0.59 -6.04 -19.59
C GLY A 145 0.59 -6.05 -18.60
N LEU A 146 0.58 -5.20 -17.56
CA LEU A 146 1.65 -5.20 -16.55
C LEU A 146 1.64 -6.48 -15.71
N GLY A 147 0.45 -7.02 -15.45
CA GLY A 147 0.21 -8.12 -14.52
C GLY A 147 -1.29 -8.33 -14.32
N TRP A 148 -1.70 -9.15 -13.36
CA TRP A 148 -3.12 -9.38 -13.03
C TRP A 148 -3.39 -9.04 -11.58
N GLN A 149 -4.64 -8.73 -11.23
CA GLN A 149 -5.04 -8.61 -9.83
C GLN A 149 -5.20 -10.01 -9.22
N GLY A 150 -4.37 -10.31 -8.22
CA GLY A 150 -4.42 -11.59 -7.51
C GLY A 150 -5.61 -11.69 -6.56
N LYS A 151 -5.82 -12.87 -5.99
CA LYS A 151 -6.90 -13.11 -5.00
C LYS A 151 -6.81 -12.19 -3.78
N HIS A 152 -5.61 -11.68 -3.47
CA HIS A 152 -5.34 -10.69 -2.43
C HIS A 152 -5.57 -9.23 -2.85
N THR A 153 -6.17 -8.98 -4.03
CA THR A 153 -6.55 -7.65 -4.57
C THR A 153 -5.41 -6.67 -4.87
N ASN A 154 -4.15 -7.11 -4.84
CA ASN A 154 -3.02 -6.33 -5.38
C ASN A 154 -2.65 -6.83 -6.77
N LEU A 155 -2.00 -5.98 -7.56
CA LEU A 155 -1.43 -6.39 -8.83
C LEU A 155 -0.17 -7.24 -8.59
N LEU A 156 0.01 -8.27 -9.39
CA LEU A 156 1.24 -9.06 -9.46
C LEU A 156 1.54 -9.41 -10.91
N ALA A 157 2.80 -9.72 -11.21
CA ALA A 157 3.26 -10.07 -12.54
C ALA A 157 4.16 -11.30 -12.49
N ARG A 158 4.19 -12.06 -13.59
CA ARG A 158 5.01 -13.28 -13.72
C ARG A 158 6.50 -12.97 -13.60
N ASP A 159 6.89 -11.78 -14.05
CA ASP A 159 8.27 -11.29 -14.19
C ASP A 159 8.67 -10.23 -13.16
N LEU A 160 7.76 -9.82 -12.26
CA LEU A 160 8.02 -8.81 -11.22
C LEU A 160 7.61 -9.25 -9.79
N GLY A 161 6.87 -10.35 -9.64
CA GLY A 161 6.23 -10.66 -8.35
C GLY A 161 5.12 -9.65 -8.03
N SER A 162 5.01 -9.20 -6.77
CA SER A 162 4.01 -8.23 -6.31
C SER A 162 4.61 -6.98 -5.64
N TRP A 163 5.94 -6.83 -5.66
CA TRP A 163 6.66 -5.77 -4.96
C TRP A 163 7.01 -4.61 -5.90
N PHE A 164 5.99 -3.91 -6.41
CA PHE A 164 6.19 -2.73 -7.23
C PHE A 164 5.12 -1.66 -6.99
N PHE A 165 5.52 -0.40 -7.12
CA PHE A 165 4.61 0.74 -7.15
C PHE A 165 4.04 0.92 -8.55
N LEU A 166 2.84 1.49 -8.62
CA LEU A 166 2.19 1.85 -9.87
C LEU A 166 2.19 3.36 -10.08
N GLY A 167 2.44 3.76 -11.31
CA GLY A 167 2.22 5.12 -11.79
C GLY A 167 1.41 5.10 -13.09
N ALA A 168 0.68 6.18 -13.35
CA ALA A 168 -0.09 6.32 -14.58
C ALA A 168 0.21 7.66 -15.26
N ILE A 169 0.34 7.63 -16.58
CA ILE A 169 0.35 8.82 -17.44
C ILE A 169 -0.82 8.69 -18.40
N PHE A 170 -1.88 9.47 -18.19
CA PHE A 170 -2.91 9.64 -19.19
C PHE A 170 -2.36 10.56 -20.28
N THR A 171 -2.74 10.33 -21.53
CA THR A 171 -2.27 11.15 -22.65
C THR A 171 -3.27 11.23 -23.81
N THR A 172 -3.21 12.32 -24.56
CA THR A 172 -3.94 12.50 -25.82
C THR A 172 -3.27 11.80 -27.01
N HIS A 173 -2.06 11.26 -26.84
CA HIS A 173 -1.45 10.37 -27.82
C HIS A 173 -2.25 9.07 -27.95
N ASP A 174 -2.50 8.63 -29.18
CA ASP A 174 -3.26 7.42 -29.49
C ASP A 174 -2.32 6.24 -29.69
N PHE A 175 -1.91 5.62 -28.59
CA PHE A 175 -1.13 4.39 -28.62
C PHE A 175 -2.05 3.18 -28.78
N ALA A 176 -1.61 2.21 -29.58
CA ALA A 176 -2.23 0.89 -29.60
C ALA A 176 -2.13 0.24 -28.19
N PRO A 177 -3.25 -0.21 -27.60
CA PRO A 177 -3.24 -0.86 -26.30
C PRO A 177 -2.49 -2.19 -26.38
N ASP A 178 -1.87 -2.58 -25.28
CA ASP A 178 -1.33 -3.92 -25.10
C ASP A 178 -2.45 -4.92 -24.79
N PRO A 179 -2.20 -6.22 -25.01
CA PRO A 179 -3.12 -7.25 -24.54
C PRO A 179 -3.27 -7.19 -23.02
N GLU A 180 -4.52 -7.25 -22.54
CA GLU A 180 -4.81 -7.42 -21.12
C GLU A 180 -4.19 -8.74 -20.62
N GLU A 181 -3.59 -8.70 -19.42
CA GLU A 181 -3.02 -9.89 -18.80
C GLU A 181 -4.12 -10.73 -18.12
N SER A 182 -4.06 -12.04 -18.33
CA SER A 182 -5.00 -12.98 -17.72
C SER A 182 -4.61 -13.34 -16.29
N GLU A 183 -5.57 -13.83 -15.51
CA GLU A 183 -5.36 -14.30 -14.14
C GLU A 183 -4.55 -15.61 -14.08
N HIS A 184 -3.58 -15.73 -13.15
CA HIS A 184 -2.69 -16.90 -13.03
C HIS A 184 -2.55 -17.50 -11.61
N CYS A 185 -3.46 -17.22 -10.66
CA CYS A 185 -3.41 -17.84 -9.33
C CYS A 185 -3.93 -19.28 -9.31
N GLY A 186 -4.79 -19.68 -10.25
CA GLY A 186 -5.36 -21.03 -10.29
C GLY A 186 -6.07 -21.42 -8.99
N SER A 187 -5.79 -22.62 -8.46
CA SER A 187 -6.37 -23.10 -7.20
C SER A 187 -5.71 -22.53 -5.93
N CYS A 188 -4.62 -21.76 -6.04
CA CYS A 188 -3.86 -21.25 -4.88
C CYS A 188 -4.72 -20.38 -3.95
N THR A 189 -4.60 -20.56 -2.64
CA THR A 189 -5.27 -19.76 -1.60
C THR A 189 -4.30 -19.16 -0.58
N ALA A 190 -2.98 -19.29 -0.79
CA ALA A 190 -1.95 -18.94 0.20
C ALA A 190 -2.12 -17.54 0.83
N CYS A 191 -2.47 -16.53 0.04
CA CYS A 191 -2.67 -15.17 0.53
C CYS A 191 -3.96 -14.98 1.34
N LEU A 192 -4.98 -15.80 1.10
CA LEU A 192 -6.22 -15.82 1.86
C LEU A 192 -5.96 -16.49 3.21
N ASP A 193 -5.27 -17.63 3.19
CA ASP A 193 -4.91 -18.43 4.36
C ASP A 193 -3.94 -17.68 5.29
N ALA A 194 -3.02 -16.91 4.71
CA ALA A 194 -2.06 -16.11 5.46
C ALA A 194 -2.67 -14.85 6.11
N CYS A 195 -3.89 -14.44 5.75
CA CYS A 195 -4.47 -13.20 6.25
C CYS A 195 -4.88 -13.32 7.73
N PRO A 196 -4.23 -12.63 8.69
CA PRO A 196 -4.46 -12.88 10.11
C PRO A 196 -5.88 -12.53 10.58
N THR A 197 -6.56 -11.67 9.83
CA THR A 197 -7.87 -11.10 10.16
C THR A 197 -8.98 -11.58 9.24
N ASP A 198 -8.73 -12.54 8.35
CA ASP A 198 -9.73 -13.02 7.39
C ASP A 198 -10.35 -11.84 6.62
N ALA A 199 -9.50 -10.93 6.12
CA ALA A 199 -9.92 -9.69 5.47
C ALA A 199 -10.43 -9.91 4.04
N PHE A 200 -10.37 -11.13 3.52
CA PHE A 200 -10.85 -11.49 2.19
C PHE A 200 -12.12 -12.35 2.31
N PRO A 201 -13.32 -11.76 2.16
CA PRO A 201 -14.57 -12.54 2.22
C PRO A 201 -14.66 -13.62 1.13
N ALA A 202 -13.99 -13.39 0.01
CA ALA A 202 -13.87 -14.31 -1.12
C ALA A 202 -12.61 -13.92 -1.94
N PRO A 203 -12.10 -14.81 -2.83
CA PRO A 203 -11.07 -14.44 -3.80
C PRO A 203 -11.43 -13.13 -4.54
N PHE A 204 -10.43 -12.24 -4.69
CA PHE A 204 -10.56 -10.95 -5.39
C PHE A 204 -11.46 -9.93 -4.69
N GLN A 205 -11.87 -10.18 -3.45
CA GLN A 205 -12.68 -9.28 -2.64
C GLN A 205 -11.97 -9.00 -1.32
N ILE A 206 -12.04 -7.75 -0.86
CA ILE A 206 -11.47 -7.34 0.43
C ILE A 206 -12.51 -6.59 1.25
N ASP A 207 -12.56 -6.86 2.55
CA ASP A 207 -13.19 -6.00 3.54
C ASP A 207 -12.10 -5.17 4.22
N ALA A 208 -11.96 -3.90 3.84
CA ALA A 208 -10.90 -3.04 4.34
C ALA A 208 -11.00 -2.88 5.87
N ARG A 209 -12.21 -2.92 6.44
CA ARG A 209 -12.43 -2.80 7.89
C ARG A 209 -11.73 -3.89 8.69
N ARG A 210 -11.37 -5.01 8.06
CA ARG A 210 -10.62 -6.12 8.65
C ARG A 210 -9.15 -6.12 8.25
N CYS A 211 -8.78 -5.47 7.15
CA CYS A 211 -7.41 -5.44 6.66
C CYS A 211 -6.49 -4.69 7.64
N ILE A 212 -5.41 -5.35 8.10
CA ILE A 212 -4.44 -4.72 9.01
C ILE A 212 -3.83 -3.45 8.40
N SER A 213 -3.62 -3.42 7.08
CA SER A 213 -3.13 -2.21 6.40
C SER A 213 -4.08 -1.03 6.59
N TYR A 214 -5.39 -1.22 6.34
CA TYR A 214 -6.40 -0.19 6.63
C TYR A 214 -6.48 0.15 8.13
N LEU A 215 -6.49 -0.85 9.01
CA LEU A 215 -6.63 -0.64 10.46
C LEU A 215 -5.48 0.18 11.03
N THR A 216 -4.27 -0.02 10.53
CA THR A 216 -3.07 0.68 11.00
C THR A 216 -2.87 2.05 10.36
N ILE A 217 -3.47 2.29 9.19
CA ILE A 217 -3.21 3.49 8.39
C ILE A 217 -4.42 4.43 8.32
N GLU A 218 -5.57 3.91 7.93
CA GLU A 218 -6.74 4.72 7.54
C GLU A 218 -7.78 4.80 8.67
N HIS A 219 -7.84 3.80 9.54
CA HIS A 219 -8.74 3.82 10.69
C HIS A 219 -8.26 4.78 11.78
N HIS A 220 -9.08 5.75 12.17
CA HIS A 220 -8.74 6.77 13.17
C HIS A 220 -9.05 6.36 14.61
N GLY A 221 -10.09 5.55 14.83
CA GLY A 221 -10.60 5.24 16.16
C GLY A 221 -9.93 4.03 16.84
N PRO A 222 -10.49 3.57 17.98
CA PRO A 222 -10.08 2.29 18.56
C PRO A 222 -10.36 1.15 17.58
N VAL A 223 -9.42 0.22 17.43
CA VAL A 223 -9.64 -1.00 16.63
C VAL A 223 -10.59 -1.91 17.40
N ASP A 224 -11.47 -2.63 16.70
CA ASP A 224 -12.37 -3.63 17.31
C ASP A 224 -11.58 -4.60 18.19
N LEU A 225 -12.05 -4.84 19.41
CA LEU A 225 -11.43 -5.74 20.38
C LEU A 225 -11.13 -7.13 19.79
N ALA A 226 -11.99 -7.66 18.93
CA ALA A 226 -11.82 -8.96 18.28
C ALA A 226 -10.67 -8.99 17.27
N LEU A 227 -10.22 -7.83 16.78
CA LEU A 227 -9.13 -7.71 15.81
C LEU A 227 -7.79 -7.35 16.46
N ARG A 228 -7.78 -6.68 17.62
CA ARG A 228 -6.53 -6.19 18.27
C ARG A 228 -5.48 -7.26 18.47
N ALA A 229 -5.89 -8.45 18.92
CA ALA A 229 -4.96 -9.57 19.11
C ALA A 229 -4.38 -10.08 17.78
N LYS A 230 -5.16 -10.01 16.69
CA LYS A 230 -4.78 -10.48 15.35
C LYS A 230 -3.82 -9.55 14.62
N LEU A 231 -3.67 -8.29 15.07
CA LEU A 231 -2.65 -7.38 14.52
C LEU A 231 -1.23 -7.91 14.78
N GLY A 232 -1.03 -8.70 15.85
CA GLY A 232 0.30 -9.10 16.30
C GLY A 232 1.14 -7.86 16.60
N ASN A 233 2.34 -7.79 16.02
CA ASN A 233 3.23 -6.65 16.14
C ASN A 233 3.28 -5.75 14.87
N ARG A 234 2.29 -5.84 13.98
CA ARG A 234 2.18 -4.97 12.78
C ARG A 234 1.70 -3.58 13.18
N ILE A 235 2.59 -2.59 13.06
CA ILE A 235 2.33 -1.22 13.54
C ILE A 235 2.07 -0.21 12.41
N TYR A 236 2.40 -0.56 11.16
CA TYR A 236 2.10 0.25 9.99
C TYR A 236 2.08 -0.61 8.71
N GLY A 237 0.92 -0.73 8.08
CA GLY A 237 0.75 -1.59 6.91
C GLY A 237 0.77 -3.09 7.27
N CYS A 238 0.67 -3.94 6.24
CA CYS A 238 0.69 -5.40 6.39
C CYS A 238 1.14 -6.02 5.07
N ASP A 239 2.11 -6.95 5.15
CA ASP A 239 2.73 -7.59 3.99
C ASP A 239 2.35 -9.06 3.82
N ASP A 240 1.64 -9.65 4.78
CA ASP A 240 1.36 -11.09 4.87
C ASP A 240 0.83 -11.70 3.57
N CYS A 241 -0.19 -11.06 2.98
CA CYS A 241 -0.83 -11.58 1.77
C CYS A 241 0.07 -11.46 0.53
N LEU A 242 1.02 -10.53 0.53
CA LEU A 242 2.04 -10.40 -0.50
C LEU A 242 3.16 -11.41 -0.25
N ALA A 243 3.72 -11.45 0.96
CA ALA A 243 4.81 -12.36 1.33
C ALA A 243 4.44 -13.84 1.11
N ALA A 244 3.19 -14.23 1.36
CA ALA A 244 2.70 -15.58 1.11
C ALA A 244 2.49 -15.92 -0.39
N CYS A 245 2.54 -14.94 -1.29
CA CYS A 245 2.27 -15.15 -2.70
C CYS A 245 3.44 -15.89 -3.39
N PRO A 246 3.21 -17.08 -3.99
CA PRO A 246 4.28 -17.89 -4.58
C PRO A 246 4.92 -17.25 -5.82
N TRP A 247 4.28 -16.24 -6.41
CA TRP A 247 4.84 -15.47 -7.54
C TRP A 247 6.01 -14.58 -7.12
N ASN A 248 6.17 -14.29 -5.83
CA ASN A 248 7.32 -13.50 -5.35
C ASN A 248 8.65 -14.22 -5.43
N LYS A 249 8.68 -15.53 -5.72
CA LYS A 249 9.92 -16.22 -6.12
C LYS A 249 10.51 -15.70 -7.45
N PHE A 250 9.70 -14.98 -8.24
CA PHE A 250 10.09 -14.34 -9.49
C PHE A 250 10.18 -12.81 -9.35
N ALA A 251 10.15 -12.28 -8.12
CA ALA A 251 10.32 -10.85 -7.91
C ALA A 251 11.72 -10.41 -8.36
N GLN A 252 11.79 -9.27 -9.02
CA GLN A 252 13.08 -8.67 -9.39
C GLN A 252 13.67 -7.94 -8.20
N ASP A 253 15.00 -7.84 -8.13
CA ASP A 253 15.66 -7.06 -7.10
C ASP A 253 15.37 -5.56 -7.25
N ALA A 254 15.14 -4.89 -6.13
CA ALA A 254 14.99 -3.44 -6.12
C ALA A 254 16.32 -2.75 -6.46
N ARG A 255 16.26 -1.67 -7.24
CA ARG A 255 17.45 -0.87 -7.61
C ARG A 255 17.52 0.48 -6.89
N GLU A 256 16.41 0.94 -6.33
CA GLU A 256 16.30 2.24 -5.70
C GLU A 256 16.59 2.16 -4.19
N LEU A 257 17.82 2.51 -3.81
CA LEU A 257 18.28 2.48 -2.43
C LEU A 257 17.48 3.41 -1.50
N ARG A 258 16.78 4.42 -2.03
CA ARG A 258 15.95 5.31 -1.20
C ARG A 258 14.69 4.62 -0.66
N TYR A 259 14.30 3.45 -1.17
CA TYR A 259 13.25 2.63 -0.59
C TYR A 259 13.74 1.74 0.55
N ALA A 260 15.06 1.54 0.67
CA ALA A 260 15.63 0.73 1.73
C ALA A 260 15.27 1.29 3.11
N GLY A 261 15.00 0.38 4.04
CA GLY A 261 14.75 0.70 5.43
C GLY A 261 16.01 1.05 6.21
N GLY A 262 15.83 1.16 7.51
CA GLY A 262 16.94 1.30 8.45
C GLY A 262 16.49 1.03 9.88
N PRO A 263 17.32 1.36 10.89
CA PRO A 263 17.02 1.05 12.30
C PRO A 263 15.67 1.58 12.79
N ALA A 264 15.20 2.70 12.22
CA ALA A 264 13.90 3.30 12.55
C ALA A 264 12.69 2.53 11.98
N THR A 265 12.88 1.66 10.98
CA THR A 265 11.78 1.04 10.21
C THR A 265 11.89 -0.46 9.97
N ASP A 266 13.06 -1.08 10.08
CA ASP A 266 13.22 -2.52 9.81
C ASP A 266 12.66 -3.40 10.94
N ALA A 267 13.04 -3.09 12.18
CA ALA A 267 12.54 -3.75 13.40
C ALA A 267 12.71 -2.81 14.62
N PRO A 268 12.05 -1.63 14.61
CA PRO A 268 12.18 -0.66 15.69
C PRO A 268 11.62 -1.21 17.01
N ALA A 269 12.26 -0.84 18.12
CA ALA A 269 11.86 -1.27 19.46
C ALA A 269 10.53 -0.61 19.88
N LEU A 270 9.54 -1.43 20.25
CA LEU A 270 8.20 -0.97 20.66
C LEU A 270 8.27 0.00 21.84
N ALA A 271 9.17 -0.27 22.80
CA ALA A 271 9.36 0.57 23.98
C ALA A 271 9.79 2.00 23.65
N GLN A 272 10.59 2.19 22.60
CA GLN A 272 11.04 3.49 22.15
C GLN A 272 9.93 4.20 21.38
N LEU A 273 9.28 3.49 20.46
CA LEU A 273 8.20 4.02 19.63
C LEU A 273 7.01 4.53 20.45
N ALA A 274 6.64 3.83 21.53
CA ALA A 274 5.53 4.22 22.40
C ALA A 274 5.77 5.58 23.10
N ARG A 275 7.04 5.98 23.27
CA ARG A 275 7.43 7.22 23.97
C ARG A 275 7.54 8.43 23.05
N LEU A 276 7.25 8.29 21.75
CA LEU A 276 7.26 9.40 20.81
C LEU A 276 6.15 10.40 21.16
N ASP A 277 6.53 11.66 21.34
CA ASP A 277 5.64 12.81 21.25
C ASP A 277 5.44 13.23 19.78
N ASP A 278 4.58 14.21 19.51
CA ASP A 278 4.31 14.66 18.13
C ASP A 278 5.57 15.21 17.45
N ALA A 279 6.43 15.93 18.19
CA ALA A 279 7.67 16.48 17.65
C ALA A 279 8.66 15.37 17.25
N GLY A 280 8.89 14.40 18.15
CA GLY A 280 9.75 13.24 17.91
C GLY A 280 9.24 12.36 16.78
N PHE A 281 7.92 12.10 16.73
CA PHE A 281 7.29 11.37 15.63
C PHE A 281 7.52 12.06 14.28
N ARG A 282 7.26 13.38 14.19
CA ARG A 282 7.44 14.15 12.96
C ARG A 282 8.88 14.22 12.51
N ALA A 283 9.81 14.32 13.46
CA ALA A 283 11.25 14.32 13.17
C ALA A 283 11.69 12.95 12.63
N GLN A 284 11.30 11.86 13.29
CA GLN A 284 11.70 10.50 12.92
C GLN A 284 11.15 10.08 11.55
N TYR A 285 9.89 10.40 11.26
CA TYR A 285 9.23 9.97 10.01
C TYR A 285 9.18 11.06 8.93
N SER A 286 10.03 12.08 9.02
CA SER A 286 10.09 13.13 7.99
C SER A 286 10.44 12.55 6.61
N GLY A 287 9.60 12.80 5.61
CA GLY A 287 9.78 12.26 4.25
C GLY A 287 9.46 10.77 4.09
N SER A 288 8.89 10.13 5.13
CA SER A 288 8.32 8.79 5.08
C SER A 288 6.80 8.86 4.93
N PRO A 289 6.15 7.90 4.24
CA PRO A 289 4.69 7.86 4.15
C PRO A 289 4.04 7.68 5.53
N ILE A 290 4.77 7.15 6.52
CA ILE A 290 4.30 6.95 7.91
C ILE A 290 3.85 8.27 8.54
N LYS A 291 4.50 9.39 8.21
CA LYS A 291 4.17 10.70 8.78
C LYS A 291 2.71 11.08 8.64
N ARG A 292 2.04 10.62 7.58
CA ARG A 292 0.66 10.98 7.25
C ARG A 292 -0.35 10.54 8.30
N ILE A 293 -0.04 9.48 9.07
CA ILE A 293 -1.00 8.96 10.05
C ILE A 293 -1.01 9.76 11.36
N GLY A 294 0.06 10.51 11.63
CA GLY A 294 0.23 11.24 12.89
C GLY A 294 0.62 10.34 14.06
N ARG A 295 1.10 10.98 15.14
CA ARG A 295 1.62 10.30 16.33
C ARG A 295 0.58 9.37 16.97
N ASP A 296 -0.65 9.84 17.15
CA ASP A 296 -1.63 9.12 17.99
C ASP A 296 -2.08 7.81 17.37
N ARG A 297 -2.39 7.79 16.06
CA ARG A 297 -2.67 6.53 15.35
C ARG A 297 -1.48 5.58 15.38
N PHE A 298 -0.27 6.10 15.22
CA PHE A 298 0.94 5.30 15.25
C PHE A 298 1.17 4.68 16.64
N VAL A 299 1.13 5.47 17.70
CA VAL A 299 1.32 5.01 19.08
C VAL A 299 0.20 4.07 19.51
N ARG A 300 -1.05 4.31 19.10
CA ARG A 300 -2.15 3.34 19.27
C ARG A 300 -1.78 1.96 18.70
N ASN A 301 -1.25 1.90 17.48
CA ASN A 301 -0.85 0.62 16.88
C ASN A 301 0.31 -0.03 17.66
N VAL A 302 1.28 0.76 18.11
CA VAL A 302 2.40 0.29 18.95
C VAL A 302 1.89 -0.27 20.28
N LEU A 303 0.89 0.35 20.90
CA LEU A 303 0.28 -0.15 22.12
C LEU A 303 -0.45 -1.48 21.91
N TYR A 304 -1.12 -1.67 20.77
CA TYR A 304 -1.67 -2.98 20.42
C TYR A 304 -0.57 -4.04 20.26
N ALA A 305 0.55 -3.70 19.61
CA ALA A 305 1.71 -4.58 19.52
C ALA A 305 2.31 -4.91 20.90
N ILE A 306 2.45 -3.91 21.79
CA ILE A 306 2.90 -4.12 23.17
C ILE A 306 1.96 -5.07 23.90
N GLY A 307 0.64 -4.89 23.82
CA GLY A 307 -0.31 -5.81 24.45
C GLY A 307 -0.22 -7.24 23.90
N ASN A 308 0.17 -7.40 22.63
CA ASN A 308 0.36 -8.71 21.99
C ASN A 308 1.72 -9.36 22.24
N SER A 309 2.68 -8.64 22.80
CA SER A 309 4.06 -9.11 22.98
C SER A 309 4.20 -10.27 23.96
N GLY A 310 3.34 -10.34 24.98
CA GLY A 310 3.57 -11.19 26.16
C GLY A 310 4.77 -10.75 27.02
N ASP A 311 5.43 -9.64 26.69
CA ASP A 311 6.61 -9.15 27.41
C ASP A 311 6.18 -8.28 28.60
N ALA A 312 6.36 -8.83 29.80
CA ALA A 312 6.10 -8.16 31.07
C ALA A 312 6.84 -6.82 31.21
N ALA A 313 8.03 -6.68 30.62
CA ALA A 313 8.83 -5.46 30.71
C ALA A 313 8.19 -4.27 29.98
N LEU A 314 7.35 -4.52 28.97
CA LEU A 314 6.65 -3.48 28.22
C LEU A 314 5.38 -2.96 28.92
N ARG A 315 4.93 -3.64 30.00
CA ARG A 315 3.73 -3.26 30.74
C ARG A 315 3.82 -1.85 31.33
N GLU A 316 4.98 -1.50 31.89
CA GLU A 316 5.19 -0.15 32.47
C GLU A 316 5.28 0.94 31.39
N VAL A 317 5.76 0.59 30.19
CA VAL A 317 5.71 1.52 29.04
C VAL A 317 4.25 1.83 28.68
N ALA A 318 3.41 0.81 28.53
CA ALA A 318 1.99 1.01 28.25
C ALA A 318 1.27 1.74 29.40
N ARG A 319 1.62 1.44 30.66
CA ARG A 319 1.03 2.11 31.83
C ARG A 319 1.26 3.61 31.81
N SER A 320 2.43 4.08 31.37
CA SER A 320 2.73 5.51 31.29
C SER A 320 1.81 6.30 30.35
N LEU A 321 1.11 5.61 29.44
CA LEU A 321 0.23 6.20 28.43
C LEU A 321 -1.26 6.02 28.77
N THR A 322 -1.64 5.45 29.92
CA THR A 322 -3.07 5.22 30.26
C THR A 322 -3.85 6.52 30.53
N ALA A 323 -3.14 7.63 30.65
CA ALA A 323 -3.68 8.99 30.84
C ALA A 323 -3.19 9.95 29.74
N ASP A 324 -2.81 9.41 28.56
CA ASP A 324 -2.48 10.22 27.38
C ASP A 324 -3.64 11.17 27.04
N GLU A 325 -3.32 12.36 26.51
CA GLU A 325 -4.31 13.37 26.14
C GLU A 325 -5.24 12.88 25.02
N ASP A 326 -4.71 12.03 24.12
CA ASP A 326 -5.54 11.38 23.12
C ASP A 326 -6.31 10.18 23.75
N PRO A 327 -7.65 10.19 23.71
CA PRO A 327 -8.44 9.15 24.36
C PRO A 327 -8.28 7.76 23.72
N VAL A 328 -7.92 7.68 22.43
CA VAL A 328 -7.70 6.42 21.71
C VAL A 328 -6.37 5.80 22.13
N VAL A 329 -5.32 6.62 22.27
CA VAL A 329 -4.03 6.20 22.83
C VAL A 329 -4.22 5.71 24.27
N ALA A 330 -4.89 6.49 25.11
CA ALA A 330 -5.13 6.13 26.50
C ALA A 330 -5.91 4.81 26.64
N GLU A 331 -6.90 4.59 25.77
CA GLU A 331 -7.68 3.34 25.71
C GLU A 331 -6.83 2.14 25.27
N ALA A 332 -6.04 2.29 24.19
CA ALA A 332 -5.15 1.25 23.72
C ALA A 332 -4.11 0.87 24.79
N ALA A 333 -3.63 1.84 25.57
CA ALA A 333 -2.67 1.60 26.65
C ALA A 333 -3.30 0.80 27.80
N ARG A 334 -4.53 1.16 28.21
CA ARG A 334 -5.28 0.38 29.22
C ARG A 334 -5.51 -1.05 28.76
N TRP A 335 -5.88 -1.24 27.49
CA TRP A 335 -6.02 -2.58 26.90
C TRP A 335 -4.72 -3.37 26.95
N ALA A 336 -3.59 -2.76 26.56
CA ALA A 336 -2.29 -3.41 26.57
C ALA A 336 -1.85 -3.82 27.99
N VAL A 337 -2.03 -2.94 28.98
CA VAL A 337 -1.75 -3.25 30.40
C VAL A 337 -2.61 -4.40 30.90
N GLY A 338 -3.92 -4.40 30.58
CA GLY A 338 -4.84 -5.46 30.97
C GLY A 338 -4.46 -6.81 30.36
N ARG A 339 -4.08 -6.82 29.08
CA ARG A 339 -3.66 -8.04 28.38
C ARG A 339 -2.35 -8.61 28.91
N LEU A 340 -1.34 -7.78 29.16
CA LEU A 340 -0.06 -8.22 29.73
C LEU A 340 -0.18 -8.68 31.19
N ALA A 341 -1.20 -8.22 31.92
CA ALA A 341 -1.48 -8.71 33.27
C ALA A 341 -2.06 -10.13 33.30
N GLN A 342 -2.75 -10.55 32.23
CA GLN A 342 -3.38 -11.88 32.12
C GLN A 342 -2.41 -12.94 31.59
N ALA A 343 -1.31 -12.53 30.98
CA ALA A 343 -0.26 -13.41 30.46
C ALA A 343 0.80 -13.79 31.51
N GLN A 344 0.73 -13.20 32.71
CA GLN A 344 1.58 -13.47 33.87
C GLN A 344 0.92 -14.48 34.80
#